data_AF-A0A6V7PDT9-F1
#
_entry.id   AF-A0A6V7PDT9-F1
#
_cell.length_a   1.000
_cell.length_b   1.000
_cell.length_c   1.000
_cell.angle_alpha   90.00
_cell.angle_beta   90.00
_cell.angle_gamma   90.00
#
_symmetry.space_group_name_H-M   'P 1'
#
loop_
_entity.id
_entity.type
_entity.pdbx_description
1 polymer ?
#
loop_
_entity_poly.entity_id
_entity_poly.type
_entity_poly.pdbx_seq_one_letter_code
_entity_poly.pdbx_strand_id
1 'polypeptide(L)'
;MDNSNKPDRAPCDEGAVVATTRATEDLKGSEGEEKVLNDGSMGWPNLHEVGEELVSLGRLVWPIMITSFLLYSRSVVSMLFLGRLGDAQLAGGSLAIAFANITGYSVLKGLAMGMEPICGQAYGAKKWAVLGQAFQKTLLLLLLAAAPISLLWLKMDSILLYLGQDKEITAQARDYLLFSLPDLLAQACLHPLRIFLRAQSLTRPLTFCATFAILLHAPINCFLVSYMGLGVRGVALASAWNTININLGLMGFLLLFDDVLKPWAGWASFPGDLREWGHLISLAVPSAVSVCLEWWWYEHGPVYPGGPRIGGPPPGPGQARRECGPLRVCGLWASGLSLHRGGAACVGRMFTDEPKILALTAAALPIVGFCELGNCPQTAGCGVLRGSARPTVGANINFSSFYLVGLPVAVLASLRLGLGFLGLWLGLVAAQASCAGLMMYTVRNMDWEAQAERAEKLTGVAGEEEKDDLEASLLAKATE
;
A
#
# COMPACT_ATOMS: atom_id res chain seq x y z
N MET A 1 -4.50 64.82 -42.49
CA MET A 1 -3.87 64.32 -43.73
C MET A 1 -2.38 64.51 -43.57
N ASP A 2 -1.64 63.45 -43.27
CA ASP A 2 -0.26 63.31 -43.75
C ASP A 2 0.10 61.82 -43.77
N ASN A 3 1.09 61.44 -44.58
CA ASN A 3 1.19 60.09 -45.16
C ASN A 3 2.54 59.40 -44.90
N SER A 4 2.49 58.07 -44.77
CA SER A 4 3.55 57.10 -45.09
C SER A 4 5.04 57.51 -45.01
N ASN A 5 5.77 56.97 -44.02
CA ASN A 5 7.01 56.23 -44.32
C ASN A 5 7.53 55.41 -43.12
N LYS A 6 7.91 54.15 -43.36
CA LYS A 6 8.62 53.28 -42.41
C LYS A 6 9.53 52.34 -43.22
N PRO A 7 10.86 52.38 -43.07
CA PRO A 7 11.77 51.48 -43.77
C PRO A 7 11.93 50.15 -43.03
N ASP A 8 12.36 49.13 -43.77
CA ASP A 8 12.55 47.76 -43.29
C ASP A 8 13.60 47.61 -42.19
N ARG A 9 13.43 46.58 -41.34
CA ARG A 9 14.49 46.07 -40.46
C ARG A 9 14.99 44.73 -40.99
N ALA A 10 16.31 44.62 -41.13
CA ALA A 10 17.00 43.37 -41.40
C ALA A 10 16.83 42.36 -40.23
N PRO A 11 16.95 41.05 -40.49
CA PRO A 11 16.99 40.03 -39.43
C PRO A 11 18.33 40.11 -38.67
N CYS A 12 18.28 39.94 -37.34
CA CYS A 12 19.48 39.80 -36.51
C CYS A 12 19.87 38.32 -36.39
N ASP A 13 21.17 38.02 -36.46
CA ASP A 13 21.73 36.68 -36.34
C ASP A 13 21.49 36.05 -34.94
N GLU A 14 20.72 34.96 -34.89
CA GLU A 14 20.62 34.10 -33.70
C GLU A 14 21.81 33.12 -33.56
N GLY A 15 22.63 32.97 -34.61
CA GLY A 15 23.71 31.97 -34.68
C GLY A 15 24.88 32.20 -33.71
N ALA A 16 25.16 33.45 -33.32
CA ALA A 16 26.33 33.78 -32.50
C ALA A 16 26.15 33.44 -30.99
N VAL A 17 24.92 33.37 -30.50
CA VAL A 17 24.64 33.13 -29.07
C VAL A 17 24.79 31.64 -28.72
N VAL A 18 24.48 30.74 -29.64
CA VAL A 18 24.47 29.28 -29.42
C VAL A 18 25.89 28.66 -29.39
N ALA A 19 26.85 29.26 -30.10
CA ALA A 19 28.24 28.77 -30.11
C ALA A 19 28.95 29.00 -28.76
N THR A 20 28.65 30.13 -28.10
CA THR A 20 29.34 30.54 -26.87
C THR A 20 28.88 29.75 -25.64
N THR A 21 27.61 29.30 -25.60
CA THR A 21 27.09 28.45 -24.52
C THR A 21 27.67 27.04 -24.56
N ARG A 22 27.77 26.40 -25.74
CA ARG A 22 28.34 25.05 -25.88
C ARG A 22 29.76 24.93 -25.33
N ALA A 23 30.64 25.87 -25.70
CA ALA A 23 32.01 25.88 -25.23
C ALA A 23 32.16 26.00 -23.70
N THR A 24 31.16 26.54 -23.00
CA THR A 24 31.14 26.61 -21.52
C THR A 24 30.51 25.38 -20.84
N GLU A 25 29.82 24.52 -21.58
CA GLU A 25 29.29 23.25 -21.07
C GLU A 25 30.34 22.13 -21.20
N ASP A 26 31.05 22.05 -22.33
CA ASP A 26 32.09 21.03 -22.56
C ASP A 26 33.24 21.13 -21.53
N LEU A 27 33.66 22.35 -21.15
CA LEU A 27 34.68 22.57 -20.11
C LEU A 27 34.23 22.20 -18.70
N LYS A 28 32.91 22.19 -18.42
CA LYS A 28 32.36 21.72 -17.14
C LYS A 28 32.19 20.20 -17.07
N GLY A 29 32.10 19.53 -18.23
CA GLY A 29 32.08 18.07 -18.30
C GLY A 29 33.39 17.46 -17.80
N SER A 30 34.53 17.93 -18.32
CA SER A 30 35.83 17.31 -18.04
C SER A 30 36.30 17.43 -16.58
N GLU A 31 35.98 18.52 -15.88
CA GLU A 31 36.31 18.65 -14.43
C GLU A 31 35.39 17.81 -13.52
N GLY A 32 34.25 17.34 -14.04
CA GLY A 32 33.30 16.51 -13.31
C GLY A 32 33.66 15.01 -13.33
N GLU A 33 34.08 14.50 -14.49
CA GLU A 33 34.36 13.07 -14.68
C GLU A 33 35.60 12.58 -13.93
N GLU A 34 36.64 13.42 -13.79
CA GLU A 34 37.90 13.01 -13.14
C GLU A 34 37.79 12.83 -11.61
N LYS A 35 36.69 13.28 -10.98
CA LYS A 35 36.46 13.13 -9.54
C LYS A 35 35.69 11.88 -9.12
N VAL A 36 34.99 11.20 -10.02
CA VAL A 36 34.11 10.07 -9.67
C VAL A 36 34.90 8.78 -9.41
N LEU A 37 36.13 8.67 -9.91
CA LEU A 37 36.91 7.42 -9.91
C LEU A 37 37.79 7.19 -8.65
N ASN A 38 37.70 8.01 -7.60
CA ASN A 38 38.74 7.99 -6.55
C ASN A 38 38.27 8.13 -5.08
N ASP A 39 37.01 7.84 -4.75
CA ASP A 39 36.58 7.66 -3.35
C ASP A 39 36.05 6.24 -3.09
N GLY A 40 36.98 5.35 -2.74
CA GLY A 40 36.68 4.01 -2.22
C GLY A 40 36.35 3.97 -0.73
N SER A 41 36.00 5.10 -0.11
CA SER A 41 35.59 5.17 1.30
C SER A 41 34.08 5.33 1.41
N MET A 42 33.45 4.54 2.29
CA MET A 42 32.03 4.66 2.61
C MET A 42 31.81 5.88 3.52
N GLY A 43 31.96 7.07 2.93
CA GLY A 43 31.72 8.35 3.59
C GLY A 43 30.26 8.49 4.02
N TRP A 44 30.02 9.09 5.19
CA TRP A 44 28.67 9.46 5.58
C TRP A 44 28.18 10.58 4.64
N PRO A 45 26.96 10.47 4.09
CA PRO A 45 26.46 11.43 3.10
C PRO A 45 26.40 12.83 3.71
N ASN A 46 26.69 13.84 2.89
CA ASN A 46 26.78 15.22 3.34
C ASN A 46 25.41 15.68 3.87
N LEU A 47 25.38 16.46 4.96
CA LEU A 47 24.12 16.95 5.54
C LEU A 47 23.28 17.76 4.54
N HIS A 48 23.93 18.36 3.54
CA HIS A 48 23.26 19.02 2.42
C HIS A 48 22.56 18.03 1.47
N GLU A 49 23.27 16.99 1.02
CA GLU A 49 22.74 15.93 0.14
C GLU A 49 21.57 15.21 0.81
N VAL A 50 21.73 14.84 2.09
CA VAL A 50 20.65 14.30 2.92
C VAL A 50 19.47 15.30 2.98
N GLY A 51 19.73 16.59 3.13
CA GLY A 51 18.70 17.62 3.10
C GLY A 51 17.90 17.66 1.80
N GLU A 52 18.57 17.61 0.65
CA GLU A 52 17.95 17.63 -0.68
C GLU A 52 17.16 16.35 -0.97
N GLU A 53 17.73 15.18 -0.64
CA GLU A 53 17.03 13.90 -0.70
C GLU A 53 15.76 13.91 0.16
N LEU A 54 15.84 14.42 1.40
CA LEU A 54 14.69 14.51 2.29
C LEU A 54 13.59 15.42 1.75
N VAL A 55 13.93 16.51 1.07
CA VAL A 55 12.97 17.42 0.41
C VAL A 55 12.39 16.78 -0.86
N SER A 56 13.17 16.00 -1.61
CA SER A 56 12.70 15.22 -2.76
C SER A 56 11.72 14.12 -2.34
N LEU A 57 12.13 13.28 -1.38
CA LEU A 57 11.29 12.25 -0.75
C LEU A 57 10.03 12.87 -0.14
N GLY A 58 10.14 14.00 0.57
CA GLY A 58 8.99 14.70 1.16
C GLY A 58 7.92 15.08 0.13
N ARG A 59 8.33 15.57 -1.05
CA ARG A 59 7.43 15.94 -2.16
C ARG A 59 6.70 14.72 -2.75
N LEU A 60 7.35 13.56 -2.85
CA LEU A 60 6.75 12.31 -3.33
C LEU A 60 5.84 11.68 -2.26
N VAL A 61 6.31 11.63 -1.03
CA VAL A 61 5.67 10.93 0.08
C VAL A 61 4.38 11.64 0.47
N TRP A 62 4.39 12.97 0.65
CA TRP A 62 3.23 13.73 1.18
C TRP A 62 1.87 13.44 0.51
N PRO A 63 1.73 13.49 -0.83
CA PRO A 63 0.47 13.15 -1.50
C PRO A 63 0.01 11.71 -1.23
N ILE A 64 0.96 10.77 -1.15
CA ILE A 64 0.68 9.36 -0.85
C ILE A 64 0.16 9.23 0.59
N MET A 65 0.69 10.02 1.54
CA MET A 65 0.22 10.07 2.93
C MET A 65 -1.24 10.52 3.01
N ILE A 66 -1.57 11.65 2.38
CA ILE A 66 -2.94 12.19 2.31
C ILE A 66 -3.88 11.17 1.67
N THR A 67 -3.52 10.62 0.51
CA THR A 67 -4.29 9.60 -0.18
C THR A 67 -4.57 8.40 0.73
N SER A 68 -3.57 7.94 1.48
CA SER A 68 -3.71 6.79 2.37
C SER A 68 -4.66 7.09 3.53
N PHE A 69 -4.56 8.27 4.14
CA PHE A 69 -5.48 8.72 5.19
C PHE A 69 -6.94 8.85 4.69
N LEU A 70 -7.15 9.37 3.48
CA LEU A 70 -8.48 9.44 2.86
C LEU A 70 -9.08 8.04 2.63
N LEU A 71 -8.28 7.09 2.15
CA LEU A 71 -8.71 5.71 1.93
C LEU A 71 -9.06 4.98 3.24
N TYR A 72 -8.27 5.18 4.31
CA TYR A 72 -8.59 4.64 5.63
C TYR A 72 -9.79 5.33 6.31
N SER A 73 -10.07 6.60 5.99
CA SER A 73 -11.22 7.32 6.53
C SER A 73 -12.57 6.67 6.19
N ARG A 74 -12.66 5.91 5.09
CA ARG A 74 -13.83 5.08 4.74
C ARG A 74 -14.21 4.13 5.87
N SER A 75 -13.24 3.39 6.39
CA SER A 75 -13.46 2.41 7.46
C SER A 75 -13.97 3.08 8.73
N VAL A 76 -13.41 4.23 9.11
CA VAL A 76 -13.85 5.01 10.29
C VAL A 76 -15.32 5.45 10.15
N VAL A 77 -15.71 5.98 8.98
CA VAL A 77 -17.11 6.37 8.73
C VAL A 77 -18.04 5.16 8.78
N SER A 78 -17.70 4.06 8.11
CA SER A 78 -18.49 2.82 8.13
C SER A 78 -18.66 2.27 9.55
N MET A 79 -17.61 2.33 10.39
CA MET A 79 -17.66 1.86 11.78
C MET A 79 -18.63 2.68 12.64
N LEU A 80 -18.67 4.01 12.46
CA LEU A 80 -19.63 4.89 13.16
C LEU A 80 -21.09 4.57 12.83
N PHE A 81 -21.39 4.14 11.60
CA PHE A 81 -22.74 3.71 11.24
C PHE A 81 -23.10 2.35 11.83
N LEU A 82 -22.17 1.39 11.85
CA LEU A 82 -22.36 0.10 12.52
C LEU A 82 -22.62 0.28 14.03
N GLY A 83 -21.84 1.13 14.71
CA GLY A 83 -22.03 1.39 16.16
C GLY A 83 -23.37 2.03 16.50
N ARG A 84 -23.93 2.82 15.58
CA ARG A 84 -25.28 3.42 15.74
C ARG A 84 -26.42 2.44 15.48
N LEU A 85 -26.16 1.28 14.87
CA LEU A 85 -27.19 0.26 14.64
C LEU A 85 -27.40 -0.66 15.84
N GLY A 86 -26.40 -0.81 16.71
CA GLY A 86 -26.45 -1.63 17.92
C GLY A 86 -25.27 -2.60 18.06
N ASP A 87 -25.08 -3.12 19.27
CA ASP A 87 -23.89 -3.92 19.63
C ASP A 87 -23.74 -5.21 18.80
N ALA A 88 -24.86 -5.87 18.45
CA ALA A 88 -24.84 -7.11 17.65
C ALA A 88 -24.44 -6.84 16.18
N GLN A 89 -24.98 -5.77 15.60
CA GLN A 89 -24.66 -5.29 14.25
C GLN A 89 -23.20 -4.85 14.17
N LEU A 90 -22.74 -4.18 15.21
CA LEU A 90 -21.38 -3.72 15.38
C LEU A 90 -20.39 -4.88 15.49
N ALA A 91 -20.63 -5.83 16.38
CA ALA A 91 -19.79 -7.03 16.56
C ALA A 91 -19.75 -7.89 15.28
N GLY A 92 -20.90 -8.16 14.66
CA GLY A 92 -20.99 -8.93 13.43
C GLY A 92 -20.33 -8.23 12.24
N GLY A 93 -20.55 -6.93 12.07
CA GLY A 93 -19.90 -6.12 11.04
C GLY A 93 -18.37 -6.10 11.19
N SER A 94 -17.84 -5.96 12.40
CA SER A 94 -16.40 -6.04 12.65
C SER A 94 -15.83 -7.44 12.43
N LEU A 95 -16.53 -8.51 12.84
CA LEU A 95 -16.14 -9.88 12.54
C LEU A 95 -16.09 -10.13 11.03
N ALA A 96 -17.01 -9.56 10.27
CA ALA A 96 -16.99 -9.62 8.81
C ALA A 96 -15.86 -8.83 8.17
N ILE A 97 -15.54 -7.63 8.69
CA ILE A 97 -14.39 -6.84 8.23
C ILE A 97 -13.08 -7.61 8.49
N ALA A 98 -12.90 -8.19 9.68
CA ALA A 98 -11.73 -9.02 10.01
C ALA A 98 -11.63 -10.26 9.10
N PHE A 99 -12.74 -10.97 8.89
CA PHE A 99 -12.78 -12.11 7.97
C PHE A 99 -12.44 -11.70 6.53
N ALA A 100 -12.96 -10.56 6.05
CA ALA A 100 -12.66 -10.00 4.74
C ALA A 100 -11.19 -9.56 4.60
N ASN A 101 -10.61 -8.97 5.65
CA ASN A 101 -9.20 -8.61 5.72
C ASN A 101 -8.30 -9.84 5.59
N ILE A 102 -8.56 -10.88 6.40
CA ILE A 102 -7.80 -12.14 6.39
C ILE A 102 -7.90 -12.83 5.03
N THR A 103 -9.13 -13.04 4.54
CA THR A 103 -9.38 -13.97 3.42
C THR A 103 -9.37 -13.31 2.04
N GLY A 104 -9.57 -11.99 1.96
CA GLY A 104 -9.76 -11.29 0.69
C GLY A 104 -8.85 -10.07 0.49
N TYR A 105 -9.04 -9.03 1.29
CA TYR A 105 -8.38 -7.73 1.03
C TYR A 105 -6.85 -7.79 1.19
N SER A 106 -6.31 -8.54 2.16
CA SER A 106 -4.86 -8.75 2.29
C SER A 106 -4.28 -9.51 1.08
N VAL A 107 -4.98 -10.55 0.62
CA VAL A 107 -4.61 -11.38 -0.54
C VAL A 107 -4.58 -10.55 -1.82
N LEU A 108 -5.66 -9.82 -2.15
CA LEU A 108 -5.71 -8.98 -3.35
C LEU A 108 -4.65 -7.87 -3.31
N LYS A 109 -4.51 -7.18 -2.17
CA LYS A 109 -3.49 -6.13 -1.97
C LYS A 109 -2.08 -6.69 -2.18
N GLY A 110 -1.77 -7.83 -1.56
CA GLY A 110 -0.44 -8.42 -1.59
C GLY A 110 -0.08 -9.03 -2.96
N LEU A 111 -1.02 -9.66 -3.66
CA LEU A 111 -0.85 -10.09 -5.04
C LEU A 111 -0.57 -8.89 -5.97
N ALA A 112 -1.32 -7.80 -5.83
CA ALA A 112 -1.09 -6.58 -6.61
C ALA A 112 0.30 -5.99 -6.39
N MET A 113 0.80 -6.04 -5.16
CA MET A 113 2.13 -5.50 -4.82
C MET A 113 3.29 -6.22 -5.54
N GLY A 114 3.07 -7.40 -6.11
CA GLY A 114 4.03 -8.05 -7.02
C GLY A 114 4.32 -7.25 -8.30
N MET A 115 3.40 -6.39 -8.75
CA MET A 115 3.61 -5.55 -9.94
C MET A 115 4.44 -4.29 -9.65
N GLU A 116 4.63 -3.90 -8.37
CA GLU A 116 5.37 -2.68 -7.99
C GLU A 116 6.78 -2.60 -8.61
N PRO A 117 7.67 -3.61 -8.48
CA PRO A 117 8.97 -3.60 -9.15
C PRO A 117 8.87 -3.56 -10.67
N ILE A 118 7.99 -4.38 -11.27
CA ILE A 118 7.85 -4.47 -12.74
C ILE A 118 7.46 -3.11 -13.32
N CYS A 119 6.44 -2.46 -12.74
CA CYS A 119 6.00 -1.14 -13.19
C CYS A 119 7.04 -0.05 -12.92
N GLY A 120 7.72 -0.08 -11.78
CA GLY A 120 8.76 0.90 -11.44
C GLY A 120 9.97 0.81 -12.38
N GLN A 121 10.50 -0.39 -12.57
CA GLN A 121 11.66 -0.66 -13.43
C GLN A 121 11.31 -0.40 -14.91
N ALA A 122 10.16 -0.88 -15.41
CA ALA A 122 9.74 -0.63 -16.79
C ALA A 122 9.49 0.87 -17.07
N TYR A 123 8.97 1.64 -16.10
CA TYR A 123 8.80 3.09 -16.26
C TYR A 123 10.15 3.82 -16.29
N GLY A 124 11.13 3.40 -15.47
CA GLY A 124 12.50 3.93 -15.49
C GLY A 124 13.20 3.64 -16.82
N ALA A 125 13.14 2.39 -17.28
CA ALA A 125 13.70 1.92 -18.55
C ALA A 125 12.88 2.33 -19.80
N LYS A 126 11.86 3.18 -19.64
CA LYS A 126 10.97 3.67 -20.73
C LYS A 126 10.23 2.58 -21.52
N LYS A 127 10.10 1.36 -20.99
CA LYS A 127 9.40 0.23 -21.64
C LYS A 127 7.90 0.25 -21.37
N TRP A 128 7.18 1.13 -22.06
CA TRP A 128 5.74 1.37 -21.86
C TRP A 128 4.87 0.13 -22.09
N ALA A 129 5.23 -0.74 -23.04
CA ALA A 129 4.53 -2.00 -23.29
C ALA A 129 4.55 -2.92 -22.05
N VAL A 130 5.73 -3.14 -21.45
CA VAL A 130 5.89 -3.97 -20.24
C VAL A 130 5.09 -3.39 -19.07
N LEU A 131 5.12 -2.06 -18.90
CA LEU A 131 4.35 -1.34 -17.89
C LEU A 131 2.82 -1.58 -18.04
N GLY A 132 2.30 -1.51 -19.28
CA GLY A 132 0.89 -1.75 -19.59
C GLY A 132 0.48 -3.22 -19.38
N GLN A 133 1.28 -4.15 -19.90
CA GLN A 133 1.05 -5.59 -19.74
C GLN A 133 1.08 -6.02 -18.27
N ALA A 134 1.98 -5.47 -17.46
CA ALA A 134 2.06 -5.75 -16.03
C ALA A 134 0.75 -5.38 -15.31
N PHE A 135 0.15 -4.23 -15.64
CA PHE A 135 -1.17 -3.86 -15.13
C PHE A 135 -2.27 -4.82 -15.61
N GLN A 136 -2.32 -5.17 -16.89
CA GLN A 136 -3.36 -6.05 -17.45
C GLN A 136 -3.31 -7.47 -16.84
N LYS A 137 -2.10 -8.07 -16.77
CA LYS A 137 -1.86 -9.37 -16.13
C LYS A 137 -2.25 -9.35 -14.66
N THR A 138 -1.92 -8.28 -13.93
CA THR A 138 -2.27 -8.14 -12.51
C THR A 138 -3.77 -7.93 -12.30
N LEU A 139 -4.44 -7.16 -13.15
CA LEU A 139 -5.89 -6.99 -13.11
C LEU A 139 -6.62 -8.33 -13.33
N LEU A 140 -6.22 -9.10 -14.34
CA LEU A 140 -6.80 -10.42 -14.58
C LEU A 140 -6.49 -11.39 -13.43
N LEU A 141 -5.25 -11.41 -12.90
CA LEU A 141 -4.87 -12.20 -11.72
C LEU A 141 -5.76 -11.90 -10.51
N LEU A 142 -6.03 -10.62 -10.22
CA LEU A 142 -6.86 -10.21 -9.09
C LEU A 142 -8.34 -10.52 -9.28
N LEU A 143 -8.88 -10.37 -10.50
CA LEU A 143 -10.25 -10.78 -10.83
C LEU A 143 -10.42 -12.31 -10.70
N LEU A 144 -9.44 -13.09 -11.17
CA LEU A 144 -9.41 -14.54 -10.99
C LEU A 144 -9.28 -14.95 -9.53
N ALA A 145 -8.47 -14.24 -8.73
CA ALA A 145 -8.36 -14.47 -7.29
C ALA A 145 -9.63 -14.09 -6.51
N ALA A 146 -10.37 -13.06 -6.95
CA ALA A 146 -11.63 -12.66 -6.32
C ALA A 146 -12.73 -13.74 -6.42
N ALA A 147 -12.69 -14.62 -7.43
CA ALA A 147 -13.67 -15.69 -7.59
C ALA A 147 -13.66 -16.74 -6.44
N PRO A 148 -12.56 -17.43 -6.10
CA PRO A 148 -12.51 -18.35 -4.96
C PRO A 148 -12.71 -17.62 -3.61
N ILE A 149 -12.27 -16.37 -3.47
CA ILE A 149 -12.56 -15.54 -2.29
C ILE A 149 -14.08 -15.34 -2.14
N SER A 150 -14.78 -15.03 -3.24
CA SER A 150 -16.24 -14.89 -3.25
C SER A 150 -16.95 -16.19 -2.86
N LEU A 151 -16.48 -17.34 -3.39
CA LEU A 151 -17.02 -18.66 -3.03
C LEU A 151 -16.82 -19.00 -1.54
N LEU A 152 -15.69 -18.60 -0.96
CA LEU A 152 -15.43 -18.73 0.48
C LEU A 152 -16.38 -17.84 1.30
N TRP A 153 -16.61 -16.60 0.86
CA TRP A 153 -17.52 -15.66 1.53
C TRP A 153 -18.98 -16.14 1.51
N LEU A 154 -19.41 -16.85 0.46
CA LEU A 154 -20.71 -17.54 0.40
C LEU A 154 -20.88 -18.67 1.44
N LYS A 155 -19.80 -19.13 2.09
CA LYS A 155 -19.79 -20.19 3.12
C LYS A 155 -19.41 -19.68 4.51
N MET A 156 -19.32 -18.37 4.70
CA MET A 156 -18.89 -17.74 5.95
C MET A 156 -19.72 -18.18 7.17
N ASP A 157 -21.04 -18.29 7.02
CA ASP A 157 -21.94 -18.66 8.13
C ASP A 157 -21.61 -20.03 8.71
N SER A 158 -21.38 -21.00 7.83
CA SER A 158 -21.02 -22.37 8.16
C SER A 158 -19.67 -22.44 8.86
N ILE A 159 -18.71 -21.59 8.43
CA ILE A 159 -17.37 -21.50 9.04
C ILE A 159 -17.45 -20.87 10.44
N LEU A 160 -18.15 -19.75 10.60
CA LEU A 160 -18.27 -19.07 11.90
C LEU A 160 -19.04 -19.91 12.93
N LEU A 161 -20.13 -20.58 12.53
CA LEU A 161 -20.87 -21.49 13.40
C LEU A 161 -20.03 -22.71 13.79
N TYR A 162 -19.21 -23.25 12.89
CA TYR A 162 -18.26 -24.33 13.20
C TYR A 162 -17.18 -23.88 14.20
N LEU A 163 -16.74 -22.63 14.12
CA LEU A 163 -15.84 -22.00 15.09
C LEU A 163 -16.53 -21.59 16.41
N GLY A 164 -17.81 -21.95 16.60
CA GLY A 164 -18.55 -21.72 17.84
C GLY A 164 -19.04 -20.28 18.05
N GLN A 165 -19.13 -19.47 16.99
CA GLN A 165 -19.71 -18.13 17.08
C GLN A 165 -21.22 -18.17 17.32
N ASP A 166 -21.72 -17.10 17.95
CA ASP A 166 -23.15 -16.90 18.15
C ASP A 166 -23.91 -16.76 16.81
N LYS A 167 -25.16 -17.20 16.79
CA LYS A 167 -26.02 -17.22 15.59
C LYS A 167 -26.43 -15.82 15.14
N GLU A 168 -26.70 -14.90 16.05
CA GLU A 168 -27.08 -13.53 15.72
C GLU A 168 -25.88 -12.76 15.17
N ILE A 169 -24.74 -12.82 15.86
CA ILE A 169 -23.48 -12.22 15.39
C ILE A 169 -23.08 -12.78 14.02
N THR A 170 -23.18 -14.10 13.83
CA THR A 170 -22.87 -14.76 12.55
C THR A 170 -23.83 -14.31 11.43
N ALA A 171 -25.12 -14.12 11.72
CA ALA A 171 -26.08 -13.64 10.72
C ALA A 171 -25.76 -12.19 10.28
N GLN A 172 -25.42 -11.30 11.21
CA GLN A 172 -24.99 -9.94 10.88
C GLN A 172 -23.68 -9.96 10.07
N ALA A 173 -22.72 -10.80 10.47
CA ALA A 173 -21.43 -10.93 9.80
C ALA A 173 -21.57 -11.43 8.34
N ARG A 174 -22.39 -12.48 8.13
CA ARG A 174 -22.73 -13.01 6.81
C ARG A 174 -23.35 -11.93 5.93
N ASP A 175 -24.36 -11.22 6.45
CA ASP A 175 -25.07 -10.20 5.69
C ASP A 175 -24.17 -9.00 5.33
N TYR A 176 -23.20 -8.63 6.18
CA TYR A 176 -22.17 -7.65 5.81
C TYR A 176 -21.27 -8.17 4.68
N LEU A 177 -20.74 -9.39 4.83
CA LEU A 177 -19.74 -9.95 3.91
C LEU A 177 -20.31 -10.20 2.51
N LEU A 178 -21.54 -10.73 2.42
CA LEU A 178 -22.23 -10.94 1.14
C LEU A 178 -22.47 -9.61 0.39
N PHE A 179 -22.86 -8.56 1.10
CA PHE A 179 -23.04 -7.23 0.51
C PHE A 179 -21.72 -6.48 0.29
N SER A 180 -20.58 -7.04 0.73
CA SER A 180 -19.23 -6.56 0.42
C SER A 180 -18.64 -7.19 -0.86
N LEU A 181 -19.29 -8.18 -1.49
CA LEU A 181 -18.82 -8.77 -2.76
C LEU A 181 -18.57 -7.73 -3.88
N PRO A 182 -19.39 -6.66 -4.05
CA PRO A 182 -19.08 -5.61 -5.00
C PRO A 182 -17.84 -4.77 -4.61
N ASP A 183 -17.54 -4.61 -3.31
CA ASP A 183 -16.29 -3.96 -2.87
C ASP A 183 -15.08 -4.82 -3.21
N LEU A 184 -15.16 -6.15 -3.01
CA LEU A 184 -14.08 -7.08 -3.36
C LEU A 184 -13.68 -6.96 -4.84
N LEU A 185 -14.66 -6.92 -5.75
CA LEU A 185 -14.41 -6.71 -7.18
C LEU A 185 -13.89 -5.28 -7.45
N ALA A 186 -14.42 -4.26 -6.78
CA ALA A 186 -13.93 -2.88 -6.93
C ALA A 186 -12.49 -2.71 -6.41
N GLN A 187 -12.06 -3.44 -5.37
CA GLN A 187 -10.67 -3.47 -4.91
C GLN A 187 -9.78 -4.22 -5.90
N ALA A 188 -10.25 -5.33 -6.49
CA ALA A 188 -9.53 -6.07 -7.53
C ALA A 188 -9.16 -5.18 -8.73
N CYS A 189 -10.05 -4.24 -9.11
CA CYS A 189 -9.77 -3.20 -10.11
C CYS A 189 -8.88 -2.07 -9.58
N LEU A 190 -9.14 -1.58 -8.36
CA LEU A 190 -8.51 -0.38 -7.82
C LEU A 190 -7.04 -0.59 -7.45
N HIS A 191 -6.67 -1.75 -6.91
CA HIS A 191 -5.30 -2.05 -6.50
C HIS A 191 -4.26 -1.91 -7.64
N PRO A 192 -4.40 -2.61 -8.80
CA PRO A 192 -3.43 -2.49 -9.87
C PRO A 192 -3.42 -1.10 -10.49
N LEU A 193 -4.60 -0.45 -10.61
CA LEU A 193 -4.72 0.90 -11.17
C LEU A 193 -3.96 1.94 -10.33
N ARG A 194 -4.05 1.85 -8.99
CA ARG A 194 -3.28 2.69 -8.08
C ARG A 194 -1.77 2.50 -8.22
N ILE A 195 -1.32 1.27 -8.42
CA ILE A 195 0.12 0.98 -8.57
C ILE A 195 0.61 1.51 -9.93
N PHE A 196 -0.13 1.25 -11.01
CA PHE A 196 0.17 1.73 -12.36
C PHE A 196 0.26 3.25 -12.44
N LEU A 197 -0.67 3.99 -11.84
CA LEU A 197 -0.63 5.45 -11.77
C LEU A 197 0.54 5.96 -10.90
N ARG A 198 0.76 5.36 -9.73
CA ARG A 198 1.83 5.77 -8.81
C ARG A 198 3.23 5.50 -9.38
N ALA A 199 3.43 4.41 -10.14
CA ALA A 199 4.69 4.13 -10.82
C ALA A 199 5.05 5.23 -11.83
N GLN A 200 4.04 5.88 -12.43
CA GLN A 200 4.20 7.03 -13.33
C GLN A 200 4.29 8.38 -12.61
N SER A 201 4.31 8.38 -11.26
CA SER A 201 4.16 9.55 -10.36
C SER A 201 2.81 10.30 -10.43
N LEU A 202 1.80 9.76 -11.12
CA LEU A 202 0.44 10.31 -11.27
C LEU A 202 -0.43 10.09 -10.01
N THR A 203 -0.01 10.66 -8.88
CA THR A 203 -0.69 10.49 -7.58
C THR A 203 -1.86 11.46 -7.36
N ARG A 204 -1.85 12.64 -7.99
CA ARG A 204 -2.88 13.69 -7.81
C ARG A 204 -4.31 13.25 -8.17
N PRO A 205 -4.58 12.57 -9.32
CA PRO A 205 -5.94 12.17 -9.69
C PRO A 205 -6.57 11.25 -8.63
N LEU A 206 -5.79 10.28 -8.15
CA LEU A 206 -6.19 9.38 -7.06
C LEU A 206 -6.55 10.13 -5.77
N THR A 207 -5.81 11.18 -5.40
CA THR A 207 -6.14 12.02 -4.23
C THR A 207 -7.46 12.75 -4.42
N PHE A 208 -7.71 13.34 -5.60
CA PHE A 208 -8.98 14.02 -5.89
C PHE A 208 -10.17 13.04 -5.89
N CYS A 209 -10.07 11.91 -6.58
CA CYS A 209 -11.11 10.88 -6.60
C CYS A 209 -11.39 10.30 -5.21
N ALA A 210 -10.35 10.03 -4.40
CA ALA A 210 -10.52 9.58 -3.02
C ALA A 210 -11.17 10.64 -2.12
N THR A 211 -10.85 11.92 -2.32
CA THR A 211 -11.47 13.04 -1.59
C THR A 211 -12.96 13.16 -1.93
N PHE A 212 -13.31 13.10 -3.22
CA PHE A 212 -14.71 13.13 -3.64
C PHE A 212 -15.50 11.90 -3.16
N ALA A 213 -14.91 10.72 -3.24
CA ALA A 213 -15.54 9.49 -2.75
C ALA A 213 -15.83 9.52 -1.25
N ILE A 214 -14.90 9.97 -0.40
CA ILE A 214 -15.14 10.05 1.05
C ILE A 214 -16.18 11.12 1.41
N LEU A 215 -16.26 12.23 0.65
CA LEU A 215 -17.31 13.24 0.80
C LEU A 215 -18.70 12.68 0.46
N LEU A 216 -18.81 11.83 -0.56
CA LEU A 216 -20.05 11.12 -0.90
C LEU A 216 -20.36 9.95 0.05
N HIS A 217 -19.35 9.31 0.64
CA HIS A 217 -19.53 8.11 1.46
C HIS A 217 -20.43 8.34 2.68
N ALA A 218 -20.36 9.48 3.36
CA ALA A 218 -21.25 9.79 4.48
C ALA A 218 -22.72 10.00 4.05
N PRO A 219 -23.05 10.82 3.03
CA PRO A 219 -24.38 10.86 2.42
C PRO A 219 -24.90 9.49 1.95
N ILE A 220 -24.05 8.67 1.33
CA ILE A 220 -24.44 7.32 0.86
C ILE A 220 -24.76 6.41 2.06
N ASN A 221 -24.00 6.46 3.15
CA ASN A 221 -24.35 5.74 4.38
C ASN A 221 -25.68 6.25 4.97
N CYS A 222 -25.90 7.56 5.08
CA CYS A 222 -27.19 8.12 5.54
C CYS A 222 -28.36 7.61 4.68
N PHE A 223 -28.19 7.59 3.35
CA PHE A 223 -29.22 7.12 2.44
C PHE A 223 -29.48 5.61 2.57
N LEU A 224 -28.44 4.77 2.47
CA LEU A 224 -28.60 3.31 2.49
C LEU A 224 -28.99 2.77 3.88
N VAL A 225 -28.43 3.34 4.95
CA VAL A 225 -28.64 2.85 6.33
C VAL A 225 -29.88 3.49 6.95
N SER A 226 -30.01 4.82 6.89
CA SER A 226 -31.06 5.55 7.63
C SER A 226 -32.34 5.79 6.82
N TYR A 227 -32.25 6.03 5.51
CA TYR A 227 -33.44 6.25 4.66
C TYR A 227 -34.00 4.94 4.08
N MET A 228 -33.14 4.09 3.52
CA MET A 228 -33.56 2.77 2.98
C MET A 228 -33.66 1.67 4.04
N GLY A 229 -33.21 1.91 5.28
CA GLY A 229 -33.32 0.95 6.37
C GLY A 229 -32.50 -0.35 6.20
N LEU A 230 -31.48 -0.37 5.34
CA LEU A 230 -30.73 -1.59 5.00
C LEU A 230 -29.78 -2.07 6.12
N GLY A 231 -29.64 -1.30 7.20
CA GLY A 231 -28.80 -1.64 8.35
C GLY A 231 -27.36 -1.99 7.95
N VAL A 232 -26.87 -3.13 8.44
CA VAL A 232 -25.52 -3.65 8.21
C VAL A 232 -25.20 -3.82 6.71
N ARG A 233 -26.18 -4.28 5.92
CA ARG A 233 -26.06 -4.42 4.46
C ARG A 233 -25.84 -3.07 3.77
N GLY A 234 -26.48 -2.02 4.30
CA GLY A 234 -26.32 -0.64 3.83
C GLY A 234 -24.91 -0.11 4.02
N VAL A 235 -24.25 -0.42 5.15
CA VAL A 235 -22.86 -0.02 5.41
C VAL A 235 -21.88 -0.73 4.47
N ALA A 236 -22.07 -2.04 4.24
CA ALA A 236 -21.28 -2.81 3.29
C ALA A 236 -21.39 -2.25 1.86
N LEU A 237 -22.61 -1.97 1.39
CA LEU A 237 -22.85 -1.33 0.09
C LEU A 237 -22.27 0.09 0.01
N ALA A 238 -22.35 0.89 1.09
CA ALA A 238 -21.77 2.22 1.10
C ALA A 238 -20.23 2.18 0.97
N SER A 239 -19.59 1.16 1.56
CA SER A 239 -18.16 0.89 1.37
C SER A 239 -17.84 0.52 -0.08
N ALA A 240 -18.61 -0.39 -0.69
CA ALA A 240 -18.47 -0.72 -2.10
C ALA A 240 -18.62 0.51 -3.01
N TRP A 241 -19.65 1.34 -2.79
CA TRP A 241 -19.87 2.57 -3.55
C TRP A 241 -18.72 3.57 -3.42
N ASN A 242 -18.08 3.70 -2.24
CA ASN A 242 -16.88 4.52 -2.12
C ASN A 242 -15.76 4.02 -3.05
N THR A 243 -15.48 2.72 -3.06
CA THR A 243 -14.43 2.12 -3.91
C THR A 243 -14.80 2.20 -5.40
N ILE A 244 -16.07 1.99 -5.75
CA ILE A 244 -16.60 2.15 -7.12
C ILE A 244 -16.46 3.61 -7.58
N ASN A 245 -16.81 4.59 -6.75
CA ASN A 245 -16.66 6.02 -7.08
C ASN A 245 -15.19 6.40 -7.36
N ILE A 246 -14.23 5.81 -6.65
CA ILE A 246 -12.79 6.02 -6.93
C ILE A 246 -12.43 5.40 -8.29
N ASN A 247 -12.85 4.16 -8.56
CA ASN A 247 -12.60 3.52 -9.87
C ASN A 247 -13.21 4.31 -11.03
N LEU A 248 -14.48 4.73 -10.92
CA LEU A 248 -15.17 5.51 -11.94
C LEU A 248 -14.52 6.89 -12.15
N GLY A 249 -14.15 7.58 -11.06
CA GLY A 249 -13.44 8.86 -11.14
C GLY A 249 -12.06 8.73 -11.81
N LEU A 250 -11.32 7.68 -11.49
CA LEU A 250 -10.04 7.40 -12.14
C LEU A 250 -10.22 7.01 -13.62
N MET A 251 -11.19 6.17 -13.95
CA MET A 251 -11.50 5.80 -15.33
C MET A 251 -11.90 7.01 -16.15
N GLY A 252 -12.75 7.89 -15.60
CA GLY A 252 -13.09 9.17 -16.22
C GLY A 252 -11.88 10.08 -16.40
N PHE A 253 -10.95 10.12 -15.45
CA PHE A 253 -9.68 10.83 -15.62
C PHE A 253 -8.84 10.25 -16.77
N LEU A 254 -8.69 8.92 -16.87
CA LEU A 254 -7.96 8.29 -17.98
C LEU A 254 -8.58 8.62 -19.34
N LEU A 255 -9.91 8.57 -19.45
CA LEU A 255 -10.64 8.84 -20.69
C LEU A 255 -10.62 10.32 -21.12
N LEU A 256 -10.44 11.25 -20.18
CA LEU A 256 -10.39 12.70 -20.45
C LEU A 256 -8.96 13.23 -20.66
N PHE A 257 -7.95 12.48 -20.22
CA PHE A 257 -6.55 12.89 -20.21
C PHE A 257 -5.64 11.77 -20.74
N ASP A 258 -6.02 11.13 -21.84
CA ASP A 258 -5.26 10.01 -22.44
C ASP A 258 -3.82 10.44 -22.81
N ASP A 259 -3.65 11.69 -23.29
CA ASP A 259 -2.35 12.32 -23.56
C ASP A 259 -1.40 12.41 -22.34
N VAL A 260 -1.91 12.26 -21.11
CA VAL A 260 -1.13 12.31 -19.86
C VAL A 260 -0.55 10.93 -19.51
N LEU A 261 -1.08 9.85 -20.08
CA LEU A 261 -0.50 8.52 -19.96
C LEU A 261 0.67 8.36 -20.94
N LYS A 262 1.82 7.89 -20.45
CA LYS A 262 2.89 7.43 -21.36
C LYS A 262 2.41 6.18 -22.10
N PRO A 263 2.82 5.97 -23.37
CA PRO A 263 2.06 5.20 -24.36
C PRO A 263 1.44 3.89 -23.86
N TRP A 264 0.14 3.94 -23.56
CA TRP A 264 -0.67 2.78 -23.24
C TRP A 264 -1.15 2.16 -24.55
N ALA A 265 -0.50 1.07 -24.98
CA ALA A 265 -0.80 0.39 -26.25
C ALA A 265 -2.11 -0.46 -26.22
N GLY A 266 -3.02 -0.18 -25.29
CA GLY A 266 -4.33 -0.81 -25.20
C GLY A 266 -4.31 -2.29 -24.80
N TRP A 267 -5.50 -2.89 -24.77
CA TRP A 267 -5.66 -4.34 -24.59
C TRP A 267 -5.17 -5.16 -25.80
N ALA A 268 -4.91 -4.51 -26.94
CA ALA A 268 -4.31 -5.14 -28.11
C ALA A 268 -2.87 -5.65 -27.85
N SER A 269 -2.17 -5.08 -26.86
CA SER A 269 -0.83 -5.53 -26.45
C SER A 269 -0.82 -6.63 -25.39
N PHE A 270 -1.98 -7.21 -25.06
CA PHE A 270 -2.07 -8.30 -24.09
C PHE A 270 -1.37 -9.56 -24.63
N PRO A 271 -0.32 -10.06 -23.97
CA PRO A 271 0.47 -11.17 -24.50
C PRO A 271 -0.27 -12.49 -24.26
N GLY A 272 -0.40 -13.28 -25.33
CA GLY A 272 -1.04 -14.59 -25.28
C GLY A 272 -0.18 -15.71 -24.66
N ASP A 273 1.11 -15.47 -24.40
CA ASP A 273 2.01 -16.49 -23.85
C ASP A 273 1.94 -16.56 -22.31
N LEU A 274 1.63 -17.76 -21.80
CA LEU A 274 1.63 -18.09 -20.39
C LEU A 274 3.04 -18.01 -19.76
N ARG A 275 4.12 -18.12 -20.54
CA ARG A 275 5.50 -18.04 -20.04
C ARG A 275 5.82 -16.71 -19.37
N GLU A 276 5.26 -15.61 -19.87
CA GLU A 276 5.48 -14.27 -19.32
C GLU A 276 4.78 -14.05 -17.96
N TRP A 277 3.89 -14.95 -17.54
CA TRP A 277 3.25 -14.89 -16.22
C TRP A 277 4.16 -15.37 -15.10
N GLY A 278 5.15 -16.21 -15.41
CA GLY A 278 6.08 -16.77 -14.42
C GLY A 278 6.78 -15.69 -13.61
N HIS A 279 7.23 -14.61 -14.28
CA HIS A 279 7.88 -13.49 -13.58
C HIS A 279 6.91 -12.75 -12.63
N LEU A 280 5.72 -12.38 -13.10
CA LEU A 280 4.71 -11.71 -12.25
C LEU A 280 4.31 -12.59 -11.04
N ILE A 281 4.04 -13.88 -11.27
CA ILE A 281 3.64 -14.81 -10.20
C ILE A 281 4.78 -14.99 -9.19
N SER A 282 6.04 -15.08 -9.64
CA SER A 282 7.22 -15.19 -8.77
C SER A 282 7.40 -13.99 -7.81
N LEU A 283 6.85 -12.82 -8.16
CA LEU A 283 6.87 -11.62 -7.32
C LEU A 283 5.57 -11.42 -6.53
N ALA A 284 4.43 -11.75 -7.13
CA ALA A 284 3.10 -11.61 -6.53
C ALA A 284 2.86 -12.59 -5.39
N VAL A 285 3.26 -13.87 -5.51
CA VAL A 285 3.01 -14.87 -4.44
C VAL A 285 3.80 -14.55 -3.17
N PRO A 286 5.11 -14.26 -3.20
CA PRO A 286 5.83 -13.88 -1.97
C PRO A 286 5.37 -12.52 -1.41
N SER A 287 4.96 -11.58 -2.27
CA SER A 287 4.36 -10.31 -1.82
C SER A 287 3.01 -10.54 -1.12
N ALA A 288 2.17 -11.44 -1.64
CA ALA A 288 0.94 -11.87 -1.01
C ALA A 288 1.20 -12.50 0.36
N VAL A 289 2.12 -13.45 0.46
CA VAL A 289 2.52 -14.08 1.72
C VAL A 289 3.03 -13.03 2.72
N SER A 290 3.93 -12.13 2.32
CA SER A 290 4.48 -11.08 3.18
C SER A 290 3.39 -10.16 3.78
N VAL A 291 2.43 -9.73 2.95
CA VAL A 291 1.31 -8.86 3.37
C VAL A 291 0.28 -9.62 4.20
N CYS A 292 -0.04 -10.87 3.82
CA CYS A 292 -0.98 -11.71 4.55
C CYS A 292 -0.46 -12.02 5.95
N LEU A 293 0.79 -12.46 6.10
CA LEU A 293 1.39 -12.75 7.42
C LEU A 293 1.38 -11.53 8.36
N GLU A 294 1.61 -10.33 7.82
CA GLU A 294 1.54 -9.08 8.59
C GLU A 294 0.08 -8.80 9.03
N TRP A 295 -0.89 -8.88 8.12
CA TRP A 295 -2.30 -8.60 8.41
C TRP A 295 -2.92 -9.64 9.35
N TRP A 296 -2.67 -10.93 9.09
CA TRP A 296 -3.17 -12.05 9.89
C TRP A 296 -2.61 -12.01 11.31
N TRP A 297 -1.39 -11.51 11.53
CA TRP A 297 -0.85 -11.32 12.88
C TRP A 297 -1.71 -10.36 13.72
N TYR A 298 -2.10 -9.21 13.16
CA TYR A 298 -2.96 -8.24 13.86
C TYR A 298 -4.36 -8.80 14.16
N GLU A 299 -4.89 -9.65 13.28
CA GLU A 299 -6.23 -10.25 13.43
C GLU A 299 -6.22 -11.53 14.31
N HIS A 300 -5.11 -12.28 14.37
CA HIS A 300 -4.96 -13.48 15.22
C HIS A 300 -4.47 -13.17 16.65
N GLY A 301 -3.69 -12.10 16.85
CA GLY A 301 -3.18 -11.71 18.17
C GLY A 301 -4.25 -11.71 19.28
N PRO A 302 -5.48 -11.20 19.06
CA PRO A 302 -6.57 -11.22 20.04
C PRO A 302 -7.22 -12.60 20.30
N VAL A 303 -6.95 -13.62 19.49
CA VAL A 303 -7.81 -14.83 19.37
C VAL A 303 -7.30 -16.04 20.17
N TYR A 304 -6.17 -15.93 20.91
CA TYR A 304 -5.57 -17.08 21.61
C TYR A 304 -6.44 -17.64 22.77
N PRO A 305 -6.93 -18.89 22.67
CA PRO A 305 -7.74 -19.50 23.72
C PRO A 305 -6.85 -20.12 24.79
N GLY A 306 -6.65 -19.43 25.92
CA GLY A 306 -5.85 -19.97 27.02
C GLY A 306 -5.86 -19.18 28.34
N GLY A 307 -6.38 -17.95 28.37
CA GLY A 307 -6.59 -17.21 29.62
C GLY A 307 -7.65 -17.88 30.52
N PRO A 308 -7.57 -17.75 31.85
CA PRO A 308 -8.50 -18.40 32.77
C PRO A 308 -9.94 -17.89 32.56
N ARG A 309 -10.86 -18.84 32.38
CA ARG A 309 -12.32 -18.72 32.20
C ARG A 309 -12.91 -17.32 32.47
N ILE A 310 -12.95 -16.46 31.46
CA ILE A 310 -13.79 -15.27 31.47
C ILE A 310 -15.16 -15.66 30.92
N GLY A 311 -16.11 -15.89 31.81
CA GLY A 311 -17.53 -15.86 31.44
C GLY A 311 -17.95 -14.42 31.20
N GLY A 312 -18.00 -13.98 29.94
CA GLY A 312 -18.40 -12.63 29.54
C GLY A 312 -18.55 -12.52 28.01
N PRO A 313 -19.39 -11.59 27.52
CA PRO A 313 -19.66 -11.43 26.09
C PRO A 313 -18.46 -10.85 25.30
N PRO A 314 -18.43 -10.99 23.96
CA PRO A 314 -17.32 -10.55 23.11
C PRO A 314 -17.16 -9.01 23.05
N PRO A 315 -15.96 -8.49 22.71
CA PRO A 315 -15.69 -7.06 22.71
C PRO A 315 -16.21 -6.32 21.46
N GLY A 316 -16.73 -5.10 21.65
CA GLY A 316 -17.20 -4.19 20.59
C GLY A 316 -16.24 -3.02 20.27
N PRO A 317 -16.22 -2.45 19.03
CA PRO A 317 -15.25 -1.42 18.58
C PRO A 317 -15.84 -0.11 17.95
N GLY A 318 -14.98 0.85 17.54
CA GLY A 318 -15.27 2.08 16.73
C GLY A 318 -15.99 3.26 17.44
N GLN A 319 -15.53 4.51 17.61
CA GLN A 319 -14.38 5.38 17.23
C GLN A 319 -14.65 6.53 16.22
N ALA A 320 -14.70 7.79 16.68
CA ALA A 320 -14.15 9.05 16.05
C ALA A 320 -14.54 10.32 16.88
N ARG A 321 -13.93 11.53 16.78
CA ARG A 321 -12.95 12.10 15.81
C ARG A 321 -12.20 13.37 16.30
N ARG A 322 -11.12 13.69 15.55
CA ARG A 322 -10.40 14.98 15.25
C ARG A 322 -8.97 15.14 15.83
N GLU A 323 -7.97 15.75 15.17
CA GLU A 323 -7.63 15.88 13.72
C GLU A 323 -6.18 16.42 13.45
N CYS A 324 -5.77 16.52 12.17
CA CYS A 324 -4.68 17.32 11.54
C CYS A 324 -3.14 17.12 11.82
N GLY A 325 -2.51 16.18 11.07
CA GLY A 325 -1.25 16.30 10.26
C GLY A 325 0.16 16.55 10.89
N PRO A 326 1.31 16.21 10.22
CA PRO A 326 1.50 15.32 9.05
C PRO A 326 2.75 14.38 9.06
N LEU A 327 2.49 13.07 9.18
CA LEU A 327 3.12 11.82 8.68
C LEU A 327 4.63 11.65 8.28
N ARG A 328 5.55 12.57 8.61
CA ARG A 328 6.77 12.15 9.37
C ARG A 328 6.48 12.15 10.87
N VAL A 329 5.54 13.00 11.23
CA VAL A 329 4.98 13.21 12.56
C VAL A 329 4.08 12.05 12.98
N CYS A 330 3.24 11.49 12.10
CA CYS A 330 2.18 10.54 12.52
C CYS A 330 2.65 9.21 13.13
N GLY A 331 3.82 8.64 12.81
CA GLY A 331 4.34 7.49 13.55
C GLY A 331 4.70 7.87 14.99
N LEU A 332 5.41 8.98 15.15
CA LEU A 332 5.83 9.58 16.42
C LEU A 332 4.70 10.27 17.21
N TRP A 333 3.58 10.61 16.57
CA TRP A 333 2.40 11.22 17.19
C TRP A 333 1.26 10.24 17.44
N ALA A 334 1.09 9.20 16.63
CA ALA A 334 0.25 8.07 17.02
C ALA A 334 0.88 7.37 18.23
N SER A 335 2.20 7.22 18.25
CA SER A 335 2.92 6.80 19.45
C SER A 335 2.77 7.82 20.59
N GLY A 336 3.05 9.11 20.37
CA GLY A 336 2.93 10.16 21.38
C GLY A 336 1.54 10.28 22.03
N LEU A 337 0.46 10.26 21.23
CA LEU A 337 -0.92 10.35 21.72
C LEU A 337 -1.34 9.08 22.50
N SER A 338 -0.85 7.92 22.06
CA SER A 338 -1.13 6.64 22.73
C SER A 338 -0.28 6.44 24.00
N LEU A 339 0.94 6.97 24.03
CA LEU A 339 1.81 7.07 25.21
C LEU A 339 1.25 8.05 26.26
N HIS A 340 0.48 9.05 25.85
CA HIS A 340 -0.15 9.97 26.79
C HIS A 340 -1.42 9.36 27.41
N ARG A 341 -1.33 9.01 28.70
CA ARG A 341 -2.37 8.29 29.48
C ARG A 341 -3.77 8.92 29.41
N GLY A 342 -3.87 10.25 29.27
CA GLY A 342 -5.15 10.95 29.06
C GLY A 342 -5.74 10.77 27.65
N GLY A 343 -4.88 10.71 26.62
CA GLY A 343 -5.28 10.43 25.24
C GLY A 343 -5.84 9.02 25.11
N ALA A 344 -5.18 8.04 25.72
CA ALA A 344 -5.61 6.64 25.68
C ALA A 344 -7.00 6.40 26.31
N ALA A 345 -7.30 7.04 27.44
CA ALA A 345 -8.63 6.96 28.07
C ALA A 345 -9.72 7.70 27.27
N CYS A 346 -9.37 8.84 26.64
CA CYS A 346 -10.25 9.57 25.74
C CYS A 346 -10.60 8.72 24.50
N VAL A 347 -9.59 8.11 23.88
CA VAL A 347 -9.75 7.20 22.73
C VAL A 347 -10.69 6.04 23.07
N GLY A 348 -10.52 5.38 24.22
CA GLY A 348 -11.42 4.28 24.63
C GLY A 348 -12.90 4.68 24.70
N ARG A 349 -13.21 5.86 25.25
CA ARG A 349 -14.60 6.36 25.41
C ARG A 349 -15.30 6.65 24.09
N MET A 350 -14.57 6.74 22.98
CA MET A 350 -15.16 6.94 21.65
C MET A 350 -15.77 5.65 21.08
N PHE A 351 -15.58 4.51 21.76
CA PHE A 351 -15.97 3.15 21.32
C PHE A 351 -16.97 2.51 22.29
N THR A 352 -16.80 2.76 23.58
CA THR A 352 -17.56 2.09 24.64
C THR A 352 -17.50 2.88 25.95
N ASP A 353 -18.58 2.84 26.72
CA ASP A 353 -18.62 3.37 28.09
C ASP A 353 -18.28 2.30 29.14
N GLU A 354 -18.06 1.03 28.74
CA GLU A 354 -17.78 -0.07 29.67
C GLU A 354 -16.43 0.12 30.38
N PRO A 355 -16.40 0.37 31.72
CA PRO A 355 -15.19 0.79 32.43
C PRO A 355 -14.08 -0.27 32.39
N LYS A 356 -14.42 -1.56 32.28
CA LYS A 356 -13.42 -2.64 32.14
C LYS A 356 -12.67 -2.55 30.81
N ILE A 357 -13.38 -2.28 29.71
CA ILE A 357 -12.77 -2.15 28.38
C ILE A 357 -11.94 -0.87 28.32
N LEU A 358 -12.43 0.23 28.90
CA LEU A 358 -11.67 1.48 29.01
C LEU A 358 -10.33 1.30 29.74
N ALA A 359 -10.30 0.55 30.84
CA ALA A 359 -9.08 0.27 31.58
C ALA A 359 -8.06 -0.56 30.77
N LEU A 360 -8.53 -1.59 30.06
CA LEU A 360 -7.68 -2.42 29.18
C LEU A 360 -7.13 -1.62 27.99
N THR A 361 -7.97 -0.83 27.34
CA THR A 361 -7.60 0.06 26.22
C THR A 361 -6.57 1.10 26.65
N ALA A 362 -6.75 1.72 27.82
CA ALA A 362 -5.80 2.69 28.38
C ALA A 362 -4.43 2.08 28.73
N ALA A 363 -4.37 0.77 29.00
CA ALA A 363 -3.12 0.05 29.25
C ALA A 363 -2.43 -0.45 27.97
N ALA A 364 -3.21 -0.84 26.95
CA ALA A 364 -2.69 -1.37 25.69
C ALA A 364 -2.20 -0.29 24.72
N LEU A 365 -2.89 0.86 24.63
CA LEU A 365 -2.58 1.93 23.67
C LEU A 365 -1.11 2.41 23.74
N PRO A 366 -0.49 2.66 24.91
CA PRO A 366 0.94 2.99 24.98
C PRO A 366 1.85 1.96 24.30
N ILE A 367 1.51 0.67 24.39
CA ILE A 367 2.26 -0.44 23.79
C ILE A 367 2.05 -0.46 22.27
N VAL A 368 0.82 -0.26 21.79
CA VAL A 368 0.51 -0.06 20.37
C VAL A 368 1.33 1.10 19.80
N GLY A 369 1.34 2.22 20.51
CA GLY A 369 2.13 3.39 20.14
C GLY A 369 3.62 3.08 19.98
N PHE A 370 4.20 2.30 20.88
CA PHE A 370 5.58 1.85 20.73
C PHE A 370 5.79 0.91 19.52
N CYS A 371 4.83 0.03 19.22
CA CYS A 371 4.88 -0.85 18.05
C CYS A 371 4.91 -0.06 16.73
N GLU A 372 4.16 1.05 16.62
CA GLU A 372 4.15 1.87 15.41
C GLU A 372 5.50 2.52 15.09
N LEU A 373 6.37 2.73 16.08
CA LEU A 373 7.75 3.19 15.85
C LEU A 373 8.60 2.14 15.13
N GLY A 374 8.37 0.84 15.38
CA GLY A 374 9.00 -0.27 14.65
C GLY A 374 8.37 -0.54 13.28
N ASN A 375 7.07 -0.26 13.15
CA ASN A 375 6.31 -0.45 11.92
C ASN A 375 6.81 0.46 10.77
N CYS A 376 7.24 1.69 11.08
CA CYS A 376 7.81 2.61 10.08
C CYS A 376 9.05 2.04 9.34
N PRO A 377 10.16 1.66 10.02
CA PRO A 377 11.31 1.07 9.34
C PRO A 377 11.03 -0.32 8.72
N GLN A 378 10.15 -1.14 9.32
CA GLN A 378 9.66 -2.38 8.70
C GLN A 378 9.02 -2.08 7.33
N THR A 379 8.01 -1.19 7.31
CA THR A 379 7.26 -0.87 6.09
C THR A 379 8.16 -0.28 5.00
N ALA A 380 9.10 0.59 5.38
CA ALA A 380 10.07 1.18 4.47
C ALA A 380 11.00 0.12 3.85
N GLY A 381 11.63 -0.73 4.67
CA GLY A 381 12.54 -1.78 4.17
C GLY A 381 11.82 -2.87 3.38
N CYS A 382 10.59 -3.23 3.75
CA CYS A 382 9.69 -4.04 2.93
C CYS A 382 9.43 -3.41 1.55
N GLY A 383 9.30 -2.08 1.49
CA GLY A 383 9.20 -1.33 0.23
C GLY A 383 10.47 -1.44 -0.62
N VAL A 384 11.64 -1.28 -0.01
CA VAL A 384 12.95 -1.45 -0.67
C VAL A 384 13.09 -2.87 -1.26
N LEU A 385 12.84 -3.90 -0.46
CA LEU A 385 12.93 -5.31 -0.89
C LEU A 385 11.93 -5.66 -2.00
N ARG A 386 10.74 -5.05 -2.03
CA ARG A 386 9.81 -5.21 -3.16
C ARG A 386 10.30 -4.49 -4.41
N GLY A 387 10.72 -3.23 -4.29
CA GLY A 387 11.23 -2.43 -5.42
C GLY A 387 12.47 -3.04 -6.08
N SER A 388 13.35 -3.67 -5.30
CA SER A 388 14.51 -4.43 -5.79
C SER A 388 14.18 -5.86 -6.26
N ALA A 389 12.90 -6.19 -6.49
CA ALA A 389 12.42 -7.51 -6.92
C ALA A 389 12.90 -8.68 -6.02
N ARG A 390 12.88 -8.49 -4.70
CA ARG A 390 13.23 -9.49 -3.66
C ARG A 390 12.11 -9.70 -2.59
N PRO A 391 10.82 -9.77 -2.96
CA PRO A 391 9.72 -9.89 -1.97
C PRO A 391 9.84 -11.12 -1.06
N THR A 392 10.44 -12.21 -1.53
CA THR A 392 10.68 -13.44 -0.74
C THR A 392 11.53 -13.19 0.50
N VAL A 393 12.50 -12.26 0.44
CA VAL A 393 13.34 -11.93 1.60
C VAL A 393 12.49 -11.23 2.67
N GLY A 394 11.64 -10.28 2.26
CA GLY A 394 10.68 -9.62 3.17
C GLY A 394 9.65 -10.60 3.74
N ALA A 395 9.15 -11.55 2.94
CA ALA A 395 8.25 -12.60 3.40
C ALA A 395 8.90 -13.48 4.48
N ASN A 396 10.16 -13.90 4.29
CA ASN A 396 10.89 -14.71 5.26
C ASN A 396 11.20 -13.95 6.55
N ILE A 397 11.54 -12.66 6.47
CA ILE A 397 11.74 -11.79 7.63
C ILE A 397 10.43 -11.62 8.40
N ASN A 398 9.32 -11.30 7.73
CA ASN A 398 7.99 -11.18 8.35
C ASN A 398 7.61 -12.51 9.05
N PHE A 399 7.69 -13.65 8.35
CA PHE A 399 7.37 -14.96 8.93
C PHE A 399 8.19 -15.24 10.19
N SER A 400 9.50 -15.07 10.12
CA SER A 400 10.40 -15.34 11.26
C SER A 400 10.08 -14.44 12.45
N SER A 401 9.86 -13.15 12.19
CA SER A 401 9.66 -12.15 13.24
C SER A 401 8.29 -12.29 13.92
N PHE A 402 7.21 -12.43 13.15
CA PHE A 402 5.86 -12.56 13.71
C PHE A 402 5.60 -13.96 14.29
N TYR A 403 5.99 -15.04 13.61
CA TYR A 403 5.58 -16.40 13.97
C TYR A 403 6.65 -17.22 14.70
N LEU A 404 7.95 -16.94 14.53
CA LEU A 404 9.01 -17.65 15.27
C LEU A 404 9.53 -16.88 16.50
N VAL A 405 9.33 -15.55 16.55
CA VAL A 405 9.69 -14.71 17.71
C VAL A 405 8.44 -14.17 18.42
N GLY A 406 7.61 -13.41 17.71
CA GLY A 406 6.43 -12.75 18.27
C GLY A 406 5.43 -13.72 18.91
N LEU A 407 5.08 -14.78 18.21
CA LEU A 407 4.11 -15.77 18.67
C LEU A 407 4.55 -16.51 19.94
N PRO A 408 5.76 -17.13 20.02
CA PRO A 408 6.24 -17.72 21.27
C PRO A 408 6.26 -16.73 22.45
N VAL A 409 6.65 -15.47 22.22
CA VAL A 409 6.63 -14.43 23.25
C VAL A 409 5.20 -14.10 23.68
N ALA A 410 4.26 -13.94 22.74
CA ALA A 410 2.85 -13.68 23.03
C ALA A 410 2.23 -14.78 23.90
N VAL A 411 2.44 -16.04 23.53
CA VAL A 411 1.91 -17.22 24.24
C VAL A 411 2.57 -17.37 25.61
N LEU A 412 3.89 -17.20 25.71
CA LEU A 412 4.61 -17.31 26.98
C LEU A 412 4.18 -16.21 27.97
N ALA A 413 4.11 -14.96 27.50
CA ALA A 413 3.75 -13.81 28.32
C ALA A 413 2.29 -13.84 28.75
N SER A 414 1.37 -14.15 27.84
CA SER A 414 -0.07 -14.20 28.15
C SER A 414 -0.44 -15.36 29.06
N LEU A 415 0.09 -16.57 28.82
CA LEU A 415 -0.34 -17.79 29.49
C LEU A 415 0.53 -18.21 30.69
N ARG A 416 1.87 -18.16 30.56
CA ARG A 416 2.77 -18.63 31.65
C ARG A 416 3.15 -17.53 32.63
N LEU A 417 3.36 -16.30 32.15
CA LEU A 417 3.69 -15.16 33.02
C LEU A 417 2.44 -14.46 33.60
N GLY A 418 1.23 -14.93 33.27
CA GLY A 418 -0.02 -14.39 33.79
C GLY A 418 -0.37 -12.97 33.33
N LEU A 419 0.33 -12.42 32.33
CA LEU A 419 0.10 -11.05 31.84
C LEU A 419 -1.15 -10.93 30.97
N GLY A 420 -1.80 -12.06 30.62
CA GLY A 420 -3.06 -12.10 29.89
C GLY A 420 -3.02 -11.27 28.60
N PHE A 421 -3.97 -10.34 28.46
CA PHE A 421 -4.08 -9.45 27.30
C PHE A 421 -2.81 -8.62 27.02
N LEU A 422 -2.11 -8.15 28.06
CA LEU A 422 -0.86 -7.39 27.88
C LEU A 422 0.28 -8.26 27.34
N GLY A 423 0.27 -9.56 27.64
CA GLY A 423 1.25 -10.51 27.09
C GLY A 423 1.17 -10.64 25.57
N LEU A 424 -0.03 -10.52 24.98
CA LEU A 424 -0.23 -10.54 23.53
C LEU A 424 0.43 -9.31 22.86
N TRP A 425 0.26 -8.13 23.46
CA TRP A 425 0.90 -6.90 22.98
C TRP A 425 2.43 -6.92 23.12
N LEU A 426 2.98 -7.54 24.18
CA LEU A 426 4.43 -7.75 24.30
C LEU A 426 4.99 -8.66 23.20
N GLY A 427 4.22 -9.66 22.74
CA GLY A 427 4.57 -10.46 21.57
C GLY A 427 4.62 -9.64 20.27
N LEU A 428 3.66 -8.71 20.08
CA LEU A 428 3.70 -7.77 18.95
C LEU A 428 4.95 -6.86 19.02
N VAL A 429 5.32 -6.34 20.19
CA VAL A 429 6.55 -5.56 20.36
C VAL A 429 7.79 -6.37 19.96
N ALA A 430 7.88 -7.63 20.41
CA ALA A 430 8.99 -8.52 20.07
C ALA A 430 9.06 -8.83 18.56
N ALA A 431 7.91 -9.03 17.91
CA ALA A 431 7.83 -9.21 16.46
C ALA A 431 8.30 -7.96 15.70
N GLN A 432 7.81 -6.77 16.08
CA GLN A 432 8.15 -5.51 15.42
C GLN A 432 9.64 -5.16 15.60
N ALA A 433 10.19 -5.37 16.80
CA ALA A 433 11.61 -5.13 17.07
C ALA A 433 12.54 -6.08 16.28
N SER A 434 12.21 -7.37 16.23
CA SER A 434 12.98 -8.35 15.44
C SER A 434 12.85 -8.11 13.93
N CYS A 435 11.65 -7.78 13.45
CA CYS A 435 11.41 -7.47 12.03
C CYS A 435 12.19 -6.23 11.60
N ALA A 436 12.05 -5.11 12.31
CA ALA A 436 12.78 -3.88 12.01
C ALA A 436 14.30 -4.07 12.05
N GLY A 437 14.82 -4.83 13.02
CA GLY A 437 16.24 -5.16 13.14
C GLY A 437 16.77 -5.96 11.93
N LEU A 438 16.09 -7.05 11.58
CA LEU A 438 16.44 -7.88 10.42
C LEU A 438 16.32 -7.10 9.10
N MET A 439 15.27 -6.29 8.96
CA MET A 439 15.04 -5.45 7.78
C MET A 439 16.17 -4.43 7.58
N MET A 440 16.57 -3.72 8.64
CA MET A 440 17.69 -2.78 8.60
C MET A 440 19.02 -3.46 8.29
N TYR A 441 19.27 -4.65 8.87
CA TYR A 441 20.46 -5.45 8.56
C TYR A 441 20.50 -5.86 7.07
N THR A 442 19.39 -6.36 6.53
CA THR A 442 19.31 -6.78 5.12
C THR A 442 19.47 -5.63 4.14
N VAL A 443 18.90 -4.45 4.42
CA VAL A 443 19.02 -3.28 3.54
C VAL A 443 20.43 -2.67 3.59
N ARG A 444 21.09 -2.65 4.76
CA ARG A 444 22.47 -2.16 4.88
C ARG A 444 23.50 -3.02 4.16
N ASN A 445 23.29 -4.33 4.15
CA ASN A 445 24.17 -5.30 3.47
C ASN A 445 23.73 -5.58 2.03
N MET A 446 23.00 -4.65 1.40
CA MET A 446 22.56 -4.80 0.01
C MET A 446 23.62 -4.25 -0.94
N ASP A 447 24.10 -5.11 -1.82
CA ASP A 447 24.87 -4.72 -3.01
C ASP A 447 23.93 -4.04 -4.02
N TRP A 448 24.10 -2.73 -4.17
CA TRP A 448 23.27 -1.89 -5.05
C TRP A 448 23.67 -1.98 -6.52
N GLU A 449 24.95 -2.25 -6.83
CA GLU A 449 25.42 -2.45 -8.21
C GLU A 449 24.78 -3.74 -8.77
N ALA A 450 24.83 -4.83 -8.00
CA ALA A 450 24.14 -6.07 -8.34
C ALA A 450 22.60 -5.94 -8.37
N GLN A 451 22.00 -4.93 -7.70
CA GLN A 451 20.57 -4.65 -7.86
C GLN A 451 20.27 -3.87 -9.16
N ALA A 452 21.16 -2.97 -9.59
CA ALA A 452 21.02 -2.21 -10.83
C ALA A 452 21.11 -3.13 -12.05
N GLU A 453 22.18 -3.93 -12.16
CA GLU A 453 22.36 -4.92 -13.24
C GLU A 453 21.18 -5.90 -13.31
N ARG A 454 20.63 -6.28 -12.15
CA ARG A 454 19.44 -7.13 -12.09
C ARG A 454 18.18 -6.42 -12.59
N ALA A 455 18.00 -5.13 -12.34
CA ALA A 455 16.87 -4.36 -12.87
C ALA A 455 16.93 -4.22 -14.40
N GLU A 456 18.12 -4.08 -14.97
CA GLU A 456 18.36 -4.09 -16.43
C GLU A 456 18.04 -5.45 -17.05
N LYS A 457 18.49 -6.55 -16.42
CA LYS A 457 18.13 -7.92 -16.84
C LYS A 457 16.63 -8.19 -16.74
N LEU A 458 15.95 -7.69 -15.71
CA LEU A 458 14.50 -7.83 -15.54
C LEU A 458 13.68 -6.96 -16.51
N THR A 459 14.24 -5.84 -16.98
CA THR A 459 13.65 -5.03 -18.04
C THR A 459 14.08 -5.48 -19.44
N GLY A 460 15.03 -6.42 -19.55
CA GLY A 460 15.51 -6.98 -20.82
C GLY A 460 16.32 -5.99 -21.65
N VAL A 461 17.03 -5.05 -21.02
CA VAL A 461 17.87 -4.07 -21.74
C VAL A 461 19.07 -4.77 -22.42
N ALA A 462 19.83 -5.54 -21.65
CA ALA A 462 21.00 -6.27 -22.15
C ALA A 462 20.72 -7.23 -23.31
N GLY A 463 19.50 -7.80 -23.39
CA GLY A 463 19.11 -8.73 -24.46
C GLY A 463 18.53 -8.06 -25.72
N GLU A 464 18.31 -6.75 -25.67
CA GLU A 464 18.01 -5.93 -26.86
C GLU A 464 19.31 -5.35 -27.42
N GLU A 465 20.23 -4.86 -26.57
CA GLU A 465 21.56 -4.39 -26.99
C GLU A 465 22.38 -5.51 -27.66
N GLU A 466 22.49 -6.71 -27.08
CA GLU A 466 23.14 -7.87 -27.72
C GLU A 466 22.54 -8.21 -29.10
N LYS A 467 21.27 -7.86 -29.33
CA LYS A 467 20.54 -8.21 -30.54
C LYS A 467 20.67 -7.15 -31.62
N ASP A 468 20.62 -5.88 -31.25
CA ASP A 468 20.91 -4.75 -32.13
C ASP A 468 22.40 -4.76 -32.55
N ASP A 469 23.32 -5.07 -31.63
CA ASP A 469 24.75 -5.29 -31.94
C ASP A 469 24.96 -6.48 -32.88
N LEU A 470 24.23 -7.59 -32.67
CA LEU A 470 24.29 -8.74 -33.56
C LEU A 470 23.74 -8.40 -34.96
N GLU A 471 22.59 -7.74 -35.07
CA GLU A 471 22.03 -7.29 -36.35
C GLU A 471 22.94 -6.28 -37.05
N ALA A 472 23.53 -5.32 -36.33
CA ALA A 472 24.53 -4.39 -36.87
C ALA A 472 25.80 -5.12 -37.37
N SER A 473 26.30 -6.11 -36.63
CA SER A 473 27.46 -6.91 -37.04
C SER A 473 27.20 -7.81 -38.25
N LEU A 474 25.95 -8.28 -38.41
CA LEU A 474 25.50 -9.06 -39.56
C LEU A 474 25.29 -8.18 -40.80
N LEU A 475 24.76 -6.97 -40.62
CA LEU A 475 24.62 -5.98 -41.69
C LEU A 475 25.99 -5.51 -42.21
N ALA A 476 26.94 -5.21 -41.32
CA ALA A 476 28.31 -4.84 -41.70
C ALA A 476 28.99 -5.93 -42.57
N LYS A 477 28.82 -7.21 -42.19
CA LYS A 477 29.33 -8.38 -42.95
C LYS A 477 28.57 -8.67 -44.24
N ALA A 478 27.40 -8.06 -44.47
CA ALA A 478 26.64 -8.17 -45.71
C ALA A 478 26.95 -7.01 -46.70
N THR A 479 27.76 -6.04 -46.28
CA THR A 479 28.20 -4.88 -47.08
C THR A 479 29.68 -4.92 -47.51
N GLU A 480 30.42 -5.95 -47.09
CA GLU A 480 31.72 -6.37 -47.66
C GLU A 480 31.52 -7.47 -48.72
#